data_AF-A0AAF0J8I6-F1
#
_entry.id   AF-A0AAF0J8I6-F1
#
_cell.length_a   1.000
_cell.length_b   1.000
_cell.length_c   1.000
_cell.angle_alpha   90.00
_cell.angle_beta   90.00
_cell.angle_gamma   90.00
#
_symmetry.space_group_name_H-M   'P 1'
#
loop_
_entity.id
_entity.type
_entity.pdbx_description
1 polymer ?
#
loop_
_entity_poly.entity_id
_entity_poly.type
_entity_poly.pdbx_seq_one_letter_code
_entity_poly.pdbx_strand_id
1 'polypeptide(L)'
;MGHRGTPQRALMAFHHILSSKKISTMHAWAQELHLQGILKTGYPGVALLVDRAPNSPGNVAEYVRRVKRLPWQTCELRLLEPVACPAMLESLHAAVHGPAQTSRMSRRSGLVELDTLKTITPLLRDADERHAKAHAATPCGDAWEPFYRRAMRP
;
A
#
# COMPACT_ATOMS: atom_id res chain seq x y z
N MET A 1 15.60 -23.99 -9.04
CA MET A 1 15.08 -22.93 -9.94
C MET A 1 14.26 -21.96 -9.11
N GLY A 2 14.82 -20.80 -8.77
CA GLY A 2 14.08 -19.82 -7.97
C GLY A 2 12.99 -19.18 -8.82
N HIS A 3 11.72 -19.34 -8.44
CA HIS A 3 10.66 -18.54 -9.01
C HIS A 3 10.98 -17.07 -8.71
N ARG A 4 11.31 -16.30 -9.75
CA ARG A 4 11.30 -14.84 -9.67
C ARG A 4 9.84 -14.46 -9.49
N GLY A 5 9.44 -14.23 -8.24
CA GLY A 5 8.11 -13.76 -7.94
C GLY A 5 7.88 -12.38 -8.56
N THR A 6 6.62 -12.08 -8.87
CA THR A 6 6.23 -10.75 -9.34
C THR A 6 5.60 -10.00 -8.18
N PRO A 7 6.13 -8.81 -7.81
CA PRO A 7 5.56 -8.02 -6.73
C PRO A 7 4.12 -7.65 -7.07
N GLN A 8 3.28 -7.58 -6.05
CA GLN A 8 1.85 -7.29 -6.17
C GLN A 8 1.50 -6.02 -5.40
N ARG A 9 0.40 -5.40 -5.79
CA ARG A 9 -0.27 -4.33 -5.06
C ARG A 9 -1.75 -4.64 -4.88
N ALA A 10 -2.33 -4.17 -3.78
CA ALA A 10 -3.76 -4.30 -3.52
C ALA A 10 -4.33 -3.05 -2.85
N LEU A 11 -5.61 -2.80 -3.11
CA LEU A 11 -6.42 -1.85 -2.35
C LEU A 11 -7.58 -2.60 -1.67
N MET A 12 -7.72 -2.39 -0.37
CA MET A 12 -8.85 -2.87 0.41
C MET A 12 -9.64 -1.70 1.00
N ALA A 13 -10.97 -1.79 0.96
CA ALA A 13 -11.88 -0.81 1.54
C ALA A 13 -12.65 -1.43 2.72
N PHE A 14 -12.91 -0.63 3.74
CA PHE A 14 -13.56 -1.06 4.97
C PHE A 14 -14.59 -0.02 5.39
N HIS A 15 -15.66 -0.47 6.06
CA HIS A 15 -16.60 0.46 6.68
C HIS A 15 -15.88 1.38 7.69
N HIS A 16 -15.01 0.81 8.52
CA HIS A 16 -14.02 1.55 9.33
C HIS A 16 -12.90 0.63 9.81
N ILE A 17 -11.77 1.23 10.22
CA ILE A 17 -10.69 0.55 10.94
C ILE A 17 -10.45 1.32 12.25
N LEU A 18 -11.05 0.88 13.35
CA LEU A 18 -10.95 1.53 14.67
C LEU A 18 -10.28 0.67 15.73
N SER A 19 -10.39 -0.65 15.63
CA SER A 19 -9.86 -1.56 16.65
C SER A 19 -8.34 -1.50 16.68
N SER A 20 -7.77 -0.99 17.78
CA SER A 20 -6.33 -0.95 18.03
C SER A 20 -5.67 -2.33 17.90
N LYS A 21 -6.38 -3.40 18.30
CA LYS A 21 -5.96 -4.79 18.09
C LYS A 21 -5.82 -5.12 16.61
N LYS A 22 -6.84 -4.84 15.79
CA LYS A 22 -6.79 -5.09 14.34
C LYS A 22 -5.69 -4.26 13.67
N ILE A 23 -5.56 -2.99 14.03
CA ILE A 23 -4.51 -2.09 13.52
C ILE A 23 -3.12 -2.68 13.84
N SER A 24 -2.87 -3.05 15.09
CA SER A 24 -1.61 -3.66 15.51
C SER A 24 -1.33 -4.98 14.76
N THR A 25 -2.35 -5.84 14.60
CA THR A 25 -2.25 -7.07 13.81
C THR A 25 -1.92 -6.80 12.34
N MET A 26 -2.57 -5.81 11.74
CA MET A 26 -2.33 -5.40 10.35
C MET A 26 -0.90 -4.87 10.14
N HIS A 27 -0.35 -4.13 11.10
CA HIS A 27 1.05 -3.72 11.08
C HIS A 27 2.00 -4.92 11.25
N ALA A 28 1.73 -5.81 12.21
CA ALA A 28 2.55 -6.99 12.46
C ALA A 28 2.64 -7.89 11.22
N TRP A 29 1.52 -8.18 10.56
CA TRP A 29 1.52 -8.97 9.32
C TRP A 29 2.20 -8.28 8.16
N ALA A 30 2.10 -6.95 8.04
CA ALA A 30 2.79 -6.23 6.98
C ALA A 30 4.31 -6.28 7.18
N GLN A 31 4.77 -6.25 8.44
CA GLN A 31 6.17 -6.43 8.76
C GLN A 31 6.63 -7.87 8.48
N GLU A 32 5.88 -8.87 8.92
CA GLU A 32 6.16 -10.30 8.69
C GLU A 32 6.27 -10.64 7.21
N LEU A 33 5.37 -10.09 6.39
CA LEU A 33 5.29 -10.37 4.96
C LEU A 33 6.18 -9.43 4.11
N HIS A 34 6.99 -8.59 4.75
CA HIS A 34 7.85 -7.60 4.09
C HIS A 34 7.09 -6.69 3.12
N LEU A 35 5.92 -6.22 3.54
CA LEU A 35 5.08 -5.31 2.77
C LEU A 35 5.35 -3.85 3.15
N GLN A 36 4.87 -2.96 2.30
CA GLN A 36 4.80 -1.53 2.53
C GLN A 36 3.48 -0.95 2.01
N GLY A 37 3.20 0.31 2.33
CA GLY A 37 2.03 1.02 1.82
C GLY A 37 1.36 1.92 2.85
N ILE A 38 0.03 2.00 2.80
CA ILE A 38 -0.77 2.94 3.57
C ILE A 38 -1.89 2.20 4.31
N LEU A 39 -2.11 2.55 5.57
CA LEU A 39 -3.24 2.14 6.37
C LEU A 39 -3.99 3.39 6.84
N LYS A 40 -5.09 3.74 6.18
CA LYS A 40 -5.96 4.84 6.62
C LYS A 40 -6.97 4.31 7.62
N THR A 41 -6.87 4.76 8.87
CA THR A 41 -7.76 4.36 9.97
C THR A 41 -8.98 5.30 10.08
N GLY A 42 -9.96 4.94 10.93
CA GLY A 42 -11.22 5.68 11.04
C GLY A 42 -12.23 5.36 9.93
N TYR A 43 -13.05 6.35 9.55
CA TYR A 43 -14.16 6.22 8.59
C TYR A 43 -13.90 6.96 7.26
N PRO A 44 -14.13 6.34 6.09
CA PRO A 44 -14.05 4.89 5.88
C PRO A 44 -12.61 4.39 6.12
N GLY A 45 -12.42 3.10 6.34
CA GLY A 45 -11.09 2.52 6.44
C GLY A 45 -10.55 2.15 5.05
N VAL A 46 -9.26 2.37 4.79
CA VAL A 46 -8.62 2.00 3.52
C VAL A 46 -7.23 1.41 3.79
N ALA A 47 -6.87 0.35 3.08
CA ALA A 47 -5.51 -0.17 3.08
C ALA A 47 -4.99 -0.26 1.63
N LEU A 48 -3.85 0.36 1.36
CA LEU A 48 -3.05 0.17 0.16
C LEU A 48 -1.82 -0.65 0.54
N LEU A 49 -1.64 -1.82 -0.08
CA LEU A 49 -0.58 -2.77 0.27
C LEU A 49 0.24 -3.04 -0.98
N VAL A 50 1.56 -3.12 -0.83
CA VAL A 50 2.45 -3.56 -1.89
C VAL A 50 3.63 -4.32 -1.31
N ASP A 51 4.15 -5.27 -2.07
CA ASP A 51 5.44 -5.88 -1.78
C ASP A 51 6.55 -4.83 -1.70
N ARG A 52 7.48 -4.98 -0.74
CA ARG A 52 8.62 -4.06 -0.60
C ARG A 52 9.76 -4.38 -1.55
N ALA A 53 9.90 -5.66 -1.93
CA ALA A 53 11.02 -6.14 -2.73
C ALA A 53 10.61 -6.38 -4.20
N PRO A 54 11.45 -6.01 -5.18
CA PRO A 54 11.15 -6.19 -6.60
C PRO A 54 11.09 -7.66 -7.04
N ASN A 55 11.71 -8.56 -6.28
CA ASN A 55 11.70 -10.01 -6.52
C ASN A 55 10.82 -10.77 -5.51
N SER A 56 9.84 -10.08 -4.90
CA SER A 56 8.95 -10.69 -3.92
C SER A 56 8.13 -11.83 -4.53
N PRO A 57 7.89 -12.95 -3.82
CA PRO A 57 6.98 -14.01 -4.24
C PRO A 57 5.51 -13.58 -4.40
N GLY A 58 5.15 -12.33 -4.06
CA GLY A 58 3.78 -11.83 -4.11
C GLY A 58 3.04 -12.04 -2.78
N ASN A 59 3.57 -11.48 -1.70
CA ASN A 59 3.03 -11.72 -0.35
C ASN A 59 1.75 -10.92 -0.06
N VAL A 60 1.37 -9.98 -0.93
CA VAL A 60 0.16 -9.18 -0.76
C VAL A 60 -1.10 -10.04 -0.76
N ALA A 61 -1.19 -11.07 -1.61
CA ALA A 61 -2.34 -11.98 -1.64
C ALA A 61 -2.54 -12.68 -0.28
N GLU A 62 -1.46 -13.09 0.36
CA GLU A 62 -1.47 -13.70 1.69
C GLU A 62 -1.94 -12.71 2.77
N TYR A 63 -1.46 -11.46 2.72
CA TYR A 63 -1.92 -10.41 3.64
C TYR A 63 -3.43 -10.16 3.51
N VAL A 64 -3.92 -10.02 2.27
CA VAL A 64 -5.35 -9.85 1.97
C VAL A 64 -6.16 -11.02 2.55
N ARG A 65 -5.68 -12.25 2.37
CA ARG A 65 -6.33 -13.47 2.90
C ARG A 65 -6.43 -13.42 4.43
N ARG A 66 -5.37 -13.01 5.14
CA ARG A 66 -5.36 -12.88 6.60
C ARG A 66 -6.31 -11.78 7.07
N VAL A 67 -6.28 -10.61 6.43
CA VAL A 67 -7.14 -9.47 6.79
C VAL A 67 -8.61 -9.82 6.59
N LYS A 68 -9.00 -10.47 5.49
CA LYS A 68 -10.39 -10.90 5.24
C LYS A 68 -10.94 -11.87 6.29
N ARG A 69 -10.08 -12.61 7.01
CA ARG A 69 -10.49 -13.54 8.08
C ARG A 69 -10.75 -12.86 9.42
N LEU A 70 -10.36 -11.60 9.59
CA LEU A 70 -10.74 -10.84 10.76
C LEU A 70 -12.24 -10.48 10.69
N PRO A 71 -12.94 -10.34 11.83
CA PRO A 71 -14.35 -9.97 11.82
C PRO A 71 -14.52 -8.51 11.39
N TRP A 72 -15.20 -8.25 10.28
CA TRP A 72 -15.47 -6.89 9.77
C TRP A 72 -16.97 -6.70 9.52
N GLN A 73 -17.45 -5.46 9.66
CA GLN A 73 -18.77 -5.09 9.14
C GLN A 73 -18.77 -5.08 7.61
N THR A 74 -17.73 -4.52 7.01
CA THR A 74 -17.48 -4.57 5.57
C THR A 74 -15.97 -4.58 5.34
N CYS A 75 -15.51 -5.47 4.46
CA CYS A 75 -14.12 -5.61 4.04
C CYS A 75 -14.11 -6.08 2.59
N GLU A 76 -13.74 -5.19 1.69
CA GLU A 76 -13.78 -5.43 0.26
C GLU A 76 -12.37 -5.35 -0.31
N LEU A 77 -12.00 -6.33 -1.13
CA LEU A 77 -10.81 -6.23 -1.97
C LEU A 77 -11.23 -5.51 -3.26
N ARG A 78 -10.77 -4.29 -3.47
CA ARG A 78 -11.12 -3.47 -4.63
C ARG A 78 -10.29 -3.85 -5.85
N LEU A 79 -8.97 -3.98 -5.67
CA LEU A 79 -8.04 -4.47 -6.70
C LEU A 79 -6.91 -5.27 -6.05
N LEU A 80 -6.40 -6.25 -6.79
CA LEU A 80 -5.16 -6.98 -6.53
C LEU A 80 -4.54 -7.29 -7.89
N GLU A 81 -3.34 -6.76 -8.15
CA GLU A 81 -2.66 -6.95 -9.44
C GLU A 81 -1.14 -6.95 -9.28
N PRO A 82 -0.41 -7.54 -10.23
CA PRO A 82 1.04 -7.41 -10.31
C PRO A 82 1.47 -5.95 -10.52
N VAL A 83 2.65 -5.61 -10.03
CA VAL A 83 3.35 -4.36 -10.36
C VAL A 83 4.26 -4.65 -11.55
N ALA A 84 3.95 -4.06 -12.70
CA ALA A 84 4.67 -4.26 -13.96
C ALA A 84 6.06 -3.60 -13.94
N CYS A 85 6.21 -2.51 -13.19
CA CYS A 85 7.50 -1.84 -13.01
C CYS A 85 7.97 -1.88 -11.54
N PRO A 86 8.90 -2.80 -11.18
CA PRO A 86 9.38 -2.92 -9.81
C PRO A 86 10.09 -1.66 -9.27
N ALA A 87 10.63 -0.79 -10.14
CA ALA A 87 11.24 0.48 -9.70
C ALA A 87 10.23 1.45 -9.06
N MET A 88 8.92 1.30 -9.35
CA MET A 88 7.86 2.06 -8.68
C MET A 88 7.81 1.82 -7.16
N LEU A 89 8.24 0.63 -6.71
CA LEU A 89 8.24 0.26 -5.29
C LEU A 89 9.16 1.17 -4.46
N GLU A 90 10.28 1.57 -5.04
CA GLU A 90 11.27 2.46 -4.39
C GLU A 90 10.73 3.88 -4.29
N SER A 91 10.05 4.37 -5.33
CA SER A 91 9.47 5.71 -5.33
C SER A 91 8.33 5.84 -4.31
N LEU A 92 7.50 4.79 -4.16
CA LEU A 92 6.52 4.75 -3.06
C LEU A 92 7.22 4.73 -1.71
N HIS A 93 8.23 3.88 -1.55
CA HIS A 93 8.99 3.77 -0.30
C HIS A 93 9.56 5.12 0.13
N ALA A 94 10.19 5.84 -0.80
CA ALA A 94 10.76 7.16 -0.58
C ALA A 94 9.69 8.21 -0.25
N ALA A 95 8.54 8.18 -0.92
CA ALA A 95 7.43 9.07 -0.62
C ALA A 95 6.91 8.81 0.80
N VAL A 96 6.50 7.59 1.11
CA VAL A 96 5.87 7.23 2.40
C VAL A 96 6.82 7.30 3.61
N HIS A 97 8.12 7.08 3.42
CA HIS A 97 9.12 7.12 4.50
C HIS A 97 9.96 8.40 4.52
N GLY A 98 9.74 9.33 3.58
CA GLY A 98 10.50 10.57 3.47
C GLY A 98 10.34 11.51 4.67
N PRO A 99 11.31 12.41 4.91
CA PRO A 99 11.34 13.32 6.06
C PRO A 99 10.22 14.38 6.05
N ALA A 100 9.57 14.58 4.89
CA ALA A 100 8.54 15.60 4.70
C ALA A 100 7.15 15.23 5.24
N GLN A 101 6.97 14.02 5.79
CA GLN A 101 5.67 13.58 6.30
C GLN A 101 5.56 13.68 7.83
N THR A 102 4.46 14.28 8.29
CA THR A 102 4.26 14.85 9.64
C THR A 102 4.00 13.79 10.73
N SER A 103 4.06 14.25 11.99
CA SER A 103 4.07 13.55 13.27
C SER A 103 2.90 12.59 13.63
N ARG A 104 1.98 12.29 12.71
CA ARG A 104 0.85 11.37 12.94
C ARG A 104 1.07 9.94 12.41
N MET A 105 2.24 9.68 11.83
CA MET A 105 2.52 8.40 11.19
C MET A 105 3.26 7.44 12.11
N SER A 106 2.59 6.38 12.54
CA SER A 106 3.19 5.25 13.24
C SER A 106 3.94 4.37 12.24
N ARG A 107 5.28 4.40 12.26
CA ARG A 107 6.15 3.60 11.36
C ARG A 107 6.47 2.21 11.95
N ARG A 108 5.48 1.53 12.53
CA ARG A 108 5.69 0.23 13.22
C ARG A 108 5.88 -0.96 12.28
N SER A 109 5.72 -0.74 10.98
CA SER A 109 5.83 -1.71 9.89
C SER A 109 6.00 -0.91 8.60
N GLY A 110 6.30 -1.51 7.45
CA GLY A 110 6.35 -0.76 6.17
C GLY A 110 5.05 -0.03 5.78
N LEU A 111 3.96 -0.16 6.54
CA LEU A 111 2.76 0.64 6.40
C LEU A 111 2.85 1.98 7.15
N VAL A 112 2.43 3.02 6.45
CA VAL A 112 2.17 4.34 7.02
C VAL A 112 0.72 4.43 7.46
N GLU A 113 0.49 4.73 8.74
CA GLU A 113 -0.85 5.03 9.25
C GLU A 113 -1.26 6.48 8.93
N LEU A 114 -2.47 6.67 8.39
CA LEU A 114 -3.06 7.99 8.10
C LEU A 114 -4.45 8.10 8.74
N ASP A 115 -4.83 9.32 9.14
CA ASP A 115 -6.13 9.62 9.72
C ASP A 115 -7.16 10.15 8.70
N THR A 116 -6.69 10.72 7.58
CA THR A 116 -7.53 11.35 6.54
C THR A 116 -7.31 10.73 5.17
N LEU A 117 -8.39 10.60 4.40
CA LEU A 117 -8.30 10.15 2.99
C LEU A 117 -7.64 11.20 2.09
N LYS A 118 -7.80 12.49 2.42
CA LYS A 118 -7.34 13.59 1.56
C LYS A 118 -5.82 13.61 1.38
N THR A 119 -5.06 12.95 2.26
CA THR A 119 -3.60 12.87 2.19
C THR A 119 -3.11 11.74 1.28
N ILE A 120 -3.93 10.73 0.97
CA ILE A 120 -3.50 9.59 0.14
C ILE A 120 -3.13 10.06 -1.27
N THR A 121 -4.01 10.81 -1.95
CA THR A 121 -3.77 11.23 -3.34
C THR A 121 -2.53 12.12 -3.49
N PRO A 122 -2.30 13.16 -2.68
CA PRO A 122 -1.06 13.94 -2.74
C PRO A 122 0.20 13.09 -2.51
N LEU A 123 0.14 12.15 -1.55
CA LEU A 123 1.26 11.26 -1.25
C LEU A 123 1.59 10.32 -2.40
N LEU A 124 0.57 9.75 -3.05
CA LEU A 124 0.76 8.88 -4.20
C LEU A 124 1.25 9.65 -5.43
N ARG A 125 0.79 10.89 -5.61
CA ARG A 125 1.29 11.76 -6.67
C ARG A 125 2.77 12.12 -6.48
N ASP A 126 3.19 12.44 -5.26
CA ASP A 126 4.61 12.64 -4.94
C ASP A 126 5.45 11.39 -5.25
N ALA A 127 4.93 10.18 -4.98
CA ALA A 127 5.59 8.94 -5.40
C ALA A 127 5.72 8.81 -6.93
N ASP A 128 4.67 9.15 -7.67
CA ASP A 128 4.66 9.11 -9.15
C ASP A 128 5.64 10.14 -9.75
N GLU A 129 5.67 11.37 -9.21
CA GLU A 129 6.58 12.43 -9.63
C GLU A 129 8.05 12.08 -9.34
N ARG A 130 8.32 11.49 -8.17
CA ARG A 130 9.66 10.97 -7.83
C ARG A 130 10.11 9.91 -8.83
N HIS A 131 9.21 9.00 -9.19
CA HIS A 131 9.52 7.96 -10.17
C HIS A 131 9.82 8.56 -11.55
N ALA A 132 8.93 9.43 -12.05
CA ALA A 132 9.09 10.07 -13.34
C ALA A 132 10.41 10.87 -13.45
N LYS A 133 10.81 11.55 -12.37
CA LYS A 133 12.08 12.26 -12.31
C LYS A 133 13.29 11.33 -12.30
N ALA A 134 13.24 10.24 -11.54
CA ALA A 134 14.35 9.29 -11.43
C ALA A 134 14.52 8.42 -12.68
N HIS A 135 13.43 8.14 -13.41
CA HIS A 135 13.38 7.22 -14.54
C HIS A 135 12.91 7.87 -15.85
N ALA A 136 13.25 9.14 -16.08
CA ALA A 136 12.81 9.90 -17.26
C ALA A 136 13.16 9.22 -18.61
N ALA A 137 14.22 8.42 -18.66
CA ALA A 137 14.65 7.69 -19.85
C ALA A 137 13.86 6.39 -20.12
N THR A 138 13.16 5.86 -19.11
CA THR A 138 12.43 4.59 -19.19
C THR A 138 11.02 4.78 -18.61
N PRO A 139 10.09 5.38 -19.37
CA PRO A 139 8.74 5.62 -18.89
C PRO A 139 8.04 4.31 -18.55
N CYS A 140 7.46 4.28 -17.36
CA CYS A 140 6.72 3.18 -16.81
C CYS A 140 5.21 3.41 -17.01
N GLY A 141 4.47 2.36 -17.40
CA GLY A 141 3.00 2.42 -17.51
C GLY A 141 2.25 2.32 -16.17
N ASP A 142 2.93 1.92 -15.09
CA ASP A 142 2.38 1.94 -13.74
C ASP A 142 2.47 3.33 -13.11
N ALA A 143 1.42 3.68 -12.37
CA ALA A 143 1.35 4.84 -11.50
C ALA A 143 0.50 4.52 -10.26
N TRP A 144 0.85 5.10 -9.11
CA TRP A 144 0.17 4.87 -7.84
C TRP A 144 -1.15 5.61 -7.75
N GLU A 145 -1.19 6.89 -8.14
CA GLU A 145 -2.41 7.70 -8.05
C GLU A 145 -3.52 7.21 -8.98
N PRO A 146 -3.25 6.91 -10.27
CA PRO A 146 -4.23 6.32 -11.17
C PRO A 146 -4.73 4.94 -10.70
N PHE A 147 -3.84 4.10 -10.15
CA PHE A 147 -4.22 2.82 -9.54
C PHE A 147 -5.22 3.03 -8.39
N TYR A 148 -4.88 3.89 -7.43
CA TYR A 148 -5.74 4.21 -6.29
C TYR A 148 -7.10 4.75 -6.73
N ARG A 149 -7.11 5.69 -7.68
CA ARG A 149 -8.35 6.26 -8.22
C ARG A 149 -9.21 5.21 -8.89
N ARG A 150 -8.64 4.32 -9.71
CA ARG A 150 -9.36 3.22 -10.35
C ARG A 150 -9.99 2.29 -9.31
N ALA A 151 -9.23 1.93 -8.27
CA ALA A 151 -9.70 1.05 -7.20
C ALA A 151 -10.81 1.66 -6.31
N MET A 152 -10.82 2.99 -6.16
CA MET A 152 -11.80 3.72 -5.36
C MET A 152 -13.09 4.09 -6.11
N ARG A 153 -13.16 3.89 -7.44
CA ARG A 153 -14.41 4.07 -8.20
C ARG A 153 -15.46 3.07 -7.71
N PRO A 154 -16.73 3.46 -7.47
CA PRO A 154 -17.79 2.61 -6.94
C PRO A 154 -17.91 1.26 -7.64
#